data_AF-A0A7D8B8D7-F1
#
_entry.id   AF-A0A7D8B8D7-F1
#
_cell.length_a   1.000
_cell.length_b   1.000
_cell.length_c   1.000
_cell.angle_alpha   90.00
_cell.angle_beta   90.00
_cell.angle_gamma   90.00
#
_symmetry.space_group_name_H-M   'P 1'
#
loop_
_entity.id
_entity.type
_entity.pdbx_description
1 polymer ?
#
loop_
_entity_poly.entity_id
_entity_poly.type
_entity_poly.pdbx_seq_one_letter_code
_entity_poly.pdbx_strand_id
1 'polypeptide(L)'
;MIGPDELRSEPLHAALADIVCRPITNLLGAWNWKAASISVFIRACVFFSTNLRDGTGSALRASLVEAGFAIFAAGTMAAVTQRVRHARPVWATGLVVWLGLPSVLLCFQTAVHTLFGTQHMKAGLIFSFCMAAMGSGFNWFAQRRGVLVTGPESTGGDFKALPGVLRDFLLAAPRALFSRTTS
;
A
#
# COMPACT_ATOMS: atom_id res chain seq x y z
N MET A 1 32.27 5.10 7.81
CA MET A 1 31.97 4.12 8.87
C MET A 1 30.61 3.53 8.52
N ILE A 2 30.61 2.35 7.91
CA ILE A 2 29.42 1.67 7.39
C ILE A 2 28.72 0.99 8.57
N GLY A 3 27.46 1.34 8.83
CA GLY A 3 26.69 0.77 9.94
C GLY A 3 26.35 -0.71 9.69
N PRO A 4 26.14 -1.51 10.76
CA PRO A 4 25.86 -2.95 10.67
C PRO A 4 24.60 -3.32 9.84
N ASP A 5 23.76 -2.35 9.50
CA ASP A 5 22.56 -2.53 8.66
C ASP A 5 22.83 -2.63 7.14
N GLU A 6 24.01 -2.23 6.65
CA GLU A 6 24.33 -2.38 5.21
C GLU A 6 24.58 -3.85 4.80
N LEU A 7 24.85 -4.74 5.75
CA LEU A 7 25.17 -6.16 5.51
C LEU A 7 23.95 -7.06 5.18
N ARG A 8 22.71 -6.55 5.23
CA ARG A 8 21.48 -7.31 4.89
C ARG A 8 20.63 -6.66 3.79
N SER A 9 21.25 -5.93 2.88
CA SER A 9 20.55 -5.47 1.67
C SER A 9 20.32 -6.66 0.72
N GLU A 10 19.21 -7.37 0.89
CA GLU A 10 18.83 -8.48 0.01
C GLU A 10 18.54 -7.96 -1.41
N PRO A 11 18.98 -8.67 -2.46
CA PRO A 11 18.66 -8.29 -3.83
C PRO A 11 17.15 -8.44 -4.09
N LEU A 12 16.59 -7.50 -4.84
CA LEU A 12 15.15 -7.45 -5.13
C LEU A 12 14.59 -8.76 -5.69
N HIS A 13 15.33 -9.44 -6.56
CA HIS A 13 14.87 -10.71 -7.14
C HIS A 13 14.72 -11.81 -6.08
N ALA A 14 15.58 -11.85 -5.06
CA ALA A 14 15.48 -12.84 -3.98
C ALA A 14 14.28 -12.54 -3.07
N ALA A 15 14.07 -11.26 -2.75
CA ALA A 15 12.88 -10.85 -1.99
C ALA A 15 11.57 -11.16 -2.75
N LEU A 16 11.55 -10.94 -4.06
CA LEU A 16 10.40 -11.28 -4.91
C LEU A 16 10.20 -12.80 -5.03
N ALA A 17 11.27 -13.57 -5.22
CA ALA A 17 11.22 -15.03 -5.26
C ALA A 17 10.68 -15.58 -3.94
N ASP A 18 11.11 -15.04 -2.79
CA ASP A 18 10.62 -15.44 -1.48
C ASP A 18 9.11 -15.18 -1.30
N ILE A 19 8.60 -14.05 -1.81
CA ILE A 19 7.16 -13.76 -1.82
C ILE A 19 6.39 -14.82 -2.63
N VAL A 20 6.89 -15.17 -3.81
CA VAL A 20 6.26 -16.14 -4.71
C VAL A 20 6.35 -17.57 -4.18
N CYS A 21 7.49 -17.95 -3.62
CA CYS A 21 7.73 -19.30 -3.11
C CYS A 21 7.15 -19.54 -1.71
N ARG A 22 6.94 -18.48 -0.92
CA ARG A 22 6.40 -18.57 0.46
C ARG A 22 5.26 -17.56 0.69
N PRO A 23 4.17 -17.64 -0.10
CA PRO A 23 3.10 -16.64 -0.06
C PRO A 23 2.36 -16.64 1.27
N ILE A 24 2.14 -17.80 1.89
CA ILE A 24 1.42 -17.87 3.18
C ILE A 24 2.21 -17.11 4.27
N THR A 25 3.51 -17.37 4.38
CA THR A 25 4.36 -16.70 5.37
C THR A 25 4.47 -15.20 5.09
N ASN A 26 4.69 -14.81 3.84
CA ASN A 26 4.92 -13.42 3.48
C ASN A 26 3.65 -12.56 3.37
N LEU A 27 2.49 -13.15 3.07
CA LEU A 27 1.23 -12.42 2.91
C LEU A 27 0.35 -12.52 4.14
N LEU A 28 0.14 -13.73 4.69
CA LEU A 28 -0.73 -13.96 5.84
C LEU A 28 0.04 -13.86 7.16
N GLY A 29 1.23 -14.46 7.24
CA GLY A 29 2.07 -14.43 8.45
C GLY A 29 2.61 -13.03 8.78
N ALA A 30 2.81 -12.20 7.76
CA ALA A 30 3.22 -10.80 7.91
C ALA A 30 2.11 -9.80 7.56
N TRP A 31 0.85 -10.25 7.51
CA TRP A 31 -0.28 -9.41 7.12
C TRP A 31 -0.32 -8.12 7.94
N ASN A 32 -0.37 -6.98 7.26
CA ASN A 32 -0.16 -5.69 7.92
C ASN A 32 -1.48 -5.10 8.40
N TRP A 33 -1.85 -5.45 9.64
CA TRP A 33 -3.10 -4.99 10.25
C TRP A 33 -3.18 -3.47 10.40
N LYS A 34 -2.06 -2.78 10.63
CA LYS A 34 -2.03 -1.30 10.78
C LYS A 34 -2.42 -0.61 9.47
N ALA A 35 -1.80 -1.03 8.37
CA ALA A 35 -2.10 -0.52 7.04
C ALA A 35 -3.54 -0.86 6.63
N ALA A 36 -4.01 -2.08 6.94
CA ALA A 36 -5.39 -2.49 6.70
C ALA A 36 -6.40 -1.60 7.44
N SER A 37 -6.22 -1.40 8.75
CA SER A 37 -7.11 -0.55 9.57
C SER A 37 -7.19 0.87 9.06
N ILE A 38 -6.05 1.49 8.72
CA ILE A 38 -6.01 2.85 8.17
C ILE A 38 -6.74 2.91 6.82
N SER A 39 -6.48 1.96 5.93
CA SER A 39 -7.12 1.92 4.62
C SER A 39 -8.63 1.74 4.71
N VAL A 40 -9.09 0.86 5.61
CA VAL A 40 -10.52 0.63 5.86
C VAL A 40 -11.19 1.88 6.38
N PHE A 41 -10.58 2.54 7.37
CA PHE A 41 -11.12 3.76 7.94
C PHE A 41 -11.28 4.85 6.88
N ILE A 42 -10.23 5.13 6.11
CA ILE A 42 -10.26 6.14 5.04
C ILE A 42 -11.31 5.79 3.98
N ARG A 43 -11.31 4.54 3.49
CA ARG A 43 -12.24 4.11 2.44
C ARG A 43 -13.69 4.10 2.93
N ALA A 44 -13.95 3.62 4.14
CA ALA A 44 -15.29 3.68 4.73
C ALA A 44 -15.80 5.13 4.82
N CYS A 45 -14.98 6.07 5.29
CA CYS A 45 -15.37 7.49 5.33
C CYS A 45 -15.67 8.06 3.93
N VAL A 46 -14.83 7.77 2.94
CA VAL A 46 -15.02 8.25 1.56
C VAL A 46 -16.27 7.67 0.92
N PHE A 47 -16.46 6.35 0.98
CA PHE A 47 -17.59 5.67 0.36
C PHE A 47 -18.91 5.99 1.06
N PHE A 48 -18.90 6.11 2.39
CA PHE A 48 -20.05 6.58 3.13
C PHE A 48 -20.44 7.99 2.67
N SER A 49 -19.50 8.94 2.70
CA SER A 49 -19.77 10.35 2.40
C SER A 49 -20.24 10.57 0.96
N THR A 50 -19.68 9.82 -0.01
CA THR A 50 -20.06 9.93 -1.42
C THR A 50 -21.44 9.35 -1.73
N ASN A 51 -21.85 8.30 -1.01
CA ASN A 51 -23.13 7.62 -1.22
C ASN A 51 -24.22 8.07 -0.24
N LEU A 52 -23.91 8.96 0.71
CA LEU A 52 -24.90 9.51 1.67
C LEU A 52 -26.09 10.16 0.97
N ARG A 53 -25.88 10.75 -0.21
CA ARG A 53 -26.93 11.39 -1.02
C ARG A 53 -27.95 10.40 -1.58
N ASP A 54 -27.55 9.14 -1.76
CA ASP A 54 -28.38 8.06 -2.31
C ASP A 54 -29.09 7.26 -1.19
N GLY A 55 -28.98 7.72 0.06
CA GLY A 55 -29.60 7.13 1.24
C GLY A 55 -28.62 6.32 2.10
N THR A 56 -28.87 6.35 3.41
CA THR A 56 -28.00 5.73 4.42
C THR A 56 -27.81 4.22 4.23
N GLY A 57 -28.84 3.50 3.77
CA GLY A 57 -28.76 2.08 3.47
C GLY A 57 -27.86 1.74 2.28
N SER A 58 -27.87 2.57 1.22
CA SER A 58 -26.97 2.43 0.08
C SER A 58 -25.53 2.74 0.49
N ALA A 59 -25.35 3.85 1.23
CA ALA A 59 -24.05 4.29 1.74
C ALA A 59 -23.38 3.24 2.65
N LEU A 60 -24.15 2.62 3.56
CA LEU A 60 -23.63 1.58 4.45
C LEU A 60 -23.21 0.33 3.67
N ARG A 61 -24.04 -0.13 2.73
CA ARG A 61 -23.71 -1.30 1.89
C ARG A 61 -22.46 -1.07 1.07
N ALA A 62 -22.34 0.08 0.40
CA ALA A 62 -21.15 0.44 -0.36
C ALA A 62 -19.90 0.47 0.53
N SER A 63 -20.01 1.07 1.71
CA SER A 63 -18.90 1.18 2.67
C SER A 63 -18.44 -0.19 3.19
N LEU A 64 -19.36 -1.12 3.45
CA LEU A 64 -19.03 -2.47 3.94
C LEU A 64 -18.33 -3.32 2.88
N VAL A 65 -18.83 -3.29 1.64
CA VAL A 65 -18.20 -4.01 0.53
C VAL A 65 -16.78 -3.51 0.30
N GLU A 66 -16.61 -2.18 0.27
CA GLU A 66 -15.30 -1.58 0.08
C GLU A 66 -14.36 -1.84 1.28
N ALA A 67 -14.88 -1.78 2.51
CA ALA A 67 -14.11 -2.11 3.70
C ALA A 67 -13.58 -3.55 3.63
N GLY A 68 -14.40 -4.51 3.24
CA GLY A 68 -13.98 -5.91 3.07
C GLY A 68 -12.84 -6.06 2.07
N PHE A 69 -12.97 -5.44 0.90
CA PHE A 69 -11.90 -5.42 -0.10
C PHE A 69 -10.63 -4.73 0.42
N ALA A 70 -10.79 -3.59 1.08
CA ALA A 70 -9.70 -2.78 1.61
C ALA A 70 -8.88 -3.49 2.69
N ILE A 71 -9.54 -4.22 3.60
CA ILE A 71 -8.87 -5.06 4.62
C ILE A 71 -7.86 -5.97 3.92
N PHE A 72 -8.36 -6.79 3.00
CA PHE A 72 -7.54 -7.81 2.36
C PHE A 72 -6.44 -7.20 1.48
N ALA A 73 -6.82 -6.26 0.61
CA ALA A 73 -5.90 -5.68 -0.37
C ALA A 73 -4.80 -4.85 0.31
N ALA A 74 -5.16 -3.95 1.24
CA ALA A 74 -4.18 -3.06 1.86
C ALA A 74 -3.22 -3.81 2.78
N GLY A 75 -3.72 -4.76 3.59
CA GLY A 75 -2.86 -5.54 4.48
C GLY A 75 -1.90 -6.45 3.72
N THR A 76 -2.35 -7.05 2.61
CA THR A 76 -1.50 -7.89 1.74
C THR A 76 -0.45 -7.05 1.01
N MET A 77 -0.84 -5.94 0.37
CA MET A 77 0.10 -5.05 -0.31
C MET A 77 1.14 -4.46 0.65
N ALA A 78 0.73 -4.06 1.85
CA ALA A 78 1.64 -3.54 2.86
C ALA A 78 2.58 -4.62 3.42
N ALA A 79 2.15 -5.90 3.50
CA ALA A 79 3.03 -7.01 3.86
C ALA A 79 4.10 -7.27 2.78
N VAL A 80 3.70 -7.27 1.51
CA VAL A 80 4.65 -7.38 0.37
C VAL A 80 5.63 -6.21 0.36
N THR A 81 5.10 -4.99 0.52
CA THR A 81 5.90 -3.77 0.59
C THR A 81 6.89 -3.81 1.75
N GLN A 82 6.46 -4.35 2.89
CA GLN A 82 7.30 -4.54 4.07
C GLN A 82 8.44 -5.52 3.75
N ARG A 83 8.16 -6.63 3.07
CA ARG A 83 9.18 -7.62 2.70
C ARG A 83 10.27 -7.05 1.79
N VAL A 84 9.90 -6.17 0.86
CA VAL A 84 10.84 -5.54 -0.09
C VAL A 84 11.40 -4.19 0.39
N ARG A 85 11.03 -3.70 1.59
CA ARG A 85 11.31 -2.32 2.02
C ARG A 85 12.80 -1.94 2.01
N HIS A 86 13.68 -2.90 2.29
CA HIS A 86 15.15 -2.72 2.28
C HIS A 86 15.83 -3.34 1.04
N ALA A 87 15.07 -3.87 0.09
CA ALA A 87 15.63 -4.52 -1.10
C ALA A 87 16.34 -3.52 -2.01
N ARG A 88 17.41 -3.99 -2.67
CA ARG A 88 18.23 -3.22 -3.62
C ARG A 88 18.12 -3.79 -5.05
N PRO A 89 18.22 -2.93 -6.09
CA PRO A 89 18.45 -1.48 -6.02
C PRO A 89 17.17 -0.70 -5.70
N VAL A 90 17.30 0.44 -5.00
CA VAL A 90 16.15 1.20 -4.45
C VAL A 90 15.19 1.70 -5.53
N TRP A 91 15.70 2.11 -6.69
CA TRP A 91 14.87 2.57 -7.80
C TRP A 91 13.97 1.45 -8.35
N ALA A 92 14.51 0.24 -8.49
CA ALA A 92 13.75 -0.92 -8.99
C ALA A 92 12.71 -1.37 -7.95
N THR A 93 13.08 -1.38 -6.68
CA THR A 93 12.14 -1.61 -5.57
C THR A 93 11.00 -0.58 -5.61
N GLY A 94 11.33 0.69 -5.86
CA GLY A 94 10.36 1.76 -6.04
C GLY A 94 9.40 1.48 -7.20
N LEU A 95 9.90 1.06 -8.37
CA LEU A 95 9.05 0.70 -9.51
C LEU A 95 8.10 -0.47 -9.18
N VAL A 96 8.60 -1.50 -8.49
CA VAL A 96 7.76 -2.61 -8.06
C VAL A 96 6.66 -2.15 -7.11
N VAL A 97 6.99 -1.33 -6.11
CA VAL A 97 6.02 -0.84 -5.13
C VAL A 97 4.97 0.09 -5.75
N TRP A 98 5.40 1.03 -6.58
CA TRP A 98 4.52 2.07 -7.14
C TRP A 98 3.72 1.61 -8.34
N LEU A 99 4.24 0.66 -9.12
CA LEU A 99 3.63 0.21 -10.37
C LEU A 99 3.36 -1.29 -10.35
N GLY A 100 4.36 -2.10 -9.99
CA GLY A 100 4.24 -3.56 -10.00
C GLY A 100 3.09 -4.10 -9.15
N LEU A 101 3.08 -3.80 -7.84
CA LEU A 101 2.04 -4.30 -6.92
C LEU A 101 0.64 -3.79 -7.30
N PRO A 102 0.43 -2.49 -7.56
CA PRO A 102 -0.86 -1.99 -8.02
C PRO A 102 -1.31 -2.60 -9.35
N SER A 103 -0.39 -2.85 -10.29
CA SER A 103 -0.70 -3.50 -11.57
C SER A 103 -1.17 -4.94 -11.36
N VAL A 104 -0.54 -5.71 -10.47
CA VAL A 104 -1.00 -7.07 -10.15
C VAL A 104 -2.43 -7.03 -9.60
N LEU A 105 -2.71 -6.13 -8.67
CA LEU A 105 -4.06 -5.96 -8.11
C LEU A 105 -5.07 -5.53 -9.18
N LEU A 106 -4.67 -4.65 -10.09
CA LEU A 106 -5.49 -4.20 -11.21
C LEU A 106 -5.81 -5.34 -12.17
N CYS A 107 -4.85 -6.24 -12.44
CA CYS A 107 -5.07 -7.44 -13.23
C CYS A 107 -6.12 -8.35 -12.57
N PHE A 108 -6.00 -8.61 -11.26
CA PHE A 108 -7.01 -9.38 -10.52
C PHE A 108 -8.38 -8.71 -10.56
N GLN A 109 -8.44 -7.40 -10.31
CA GLN A 109 -9.69 -6.63 -10.36
C GLN A 109 -10.33 -6.69 -11.75
N THR A 110 -9.53 -6.55 -12.81
CA THR A 110 -9.99 -6.66 -14.21
C THR A 110 -10.51 -8.06 -14.53
N ALA A 111 -9.80 -9.11 -14.10
CA ALA A 111 -10.21 -10.50 -14.31
C ALA A 111 -11.57 -10.79 -13.64
N VAL A 112 -11.74 -10.33 -12.40
CA VAL A 112 -13.01 -10.44 -11.67
C VAL A 112 -14.12 -9.68 -12.40
N HIS A 113 -13.91 -8.41 -12.76
CA HIS A 113 -14.95 -7.64 -13.47
C HIS A 113 -15.33 -8.22 -14.84
N THR A 114 -14.37 -8.82 -15.54
CA THR A 114 -14.61 -9.50 -16.83
C THR A 114 -15.47 -10.75 -16.63
N LEU A 115 -15.18 -11.54 -15.57
CA LEU A 115 -15.94 -12.75 -15.24
C LEU A 115 -17.39 -12.42 -14.82
N PHE A 116 -17.61 -11.28 -14.16
CA PHE A 116 -18.93 -10.88 -13.65
C PHE A 116 -19.68 -9.86 -14.53
N GLY A 117 -19.16 -9.51 -15.72
CA GLY A 117 -19.91 -8.76 -16.75
C GLY A 117 -20.27 -7.30 -16.41
N THR A 118 -19.53 -6.63 -15.53
CA THR A 118 -19.85 -5.25 -15.07
C THR A 118 -19.50 -4.15 -16.09
N GLN A 119 -20.42 -3.21 -16.34
CA GLN A 119 -20.20 -2.06 -17.25
C GLN A 119 -19.61 -0.82 -16.53
N HIS A 120 -18.90 0.04 -17.28
CA HIS A 120 -18.12 1.22 -16.82
C HIS A 120 -16.79 0.96 -16.07
N MET A 121 -16.02 -0.05 -16.49
CA MET A 121 -14.75 -0.47 -15.86
C MET A 121 -13.62 0.58 -15.83
N LYS A 122 -13.39 1.33 -16.91
CA LYS A 122 -12.08 2.00 -17.12
C LYS A 122 -11.75 3.10 -16.11
N ALA A 123 -12.72 3.97 -15.79
CA ALA A 123 -12.50 5.08 -14.86
C ALA A 123 -12.29 4.59 -13.41
N GLY A 124 -13.09 3.61 -12.97
CA GLY A 124 -12.94 2.99 -11.66
C GLY A 124 -11.60 2.27 -11.51
N LEU A 125 -11.16 1.55 -12.55
CA LEU A 125 -9.86 0.88 -12.58
C LEU A 125 -8.68 1.85 -12.46
N ILE A 126 -8.69 2.97 -13.19
CA ILE A 126 -7.64 4.00 -13.09
C ILE A 126 -7.61 4.58 -11.67
N PHE A 127 -8.77 4.92 -11.11
CA PHE A 127 -8.85 5.45 -9.75
C PHE A 127 -8.33 4.45 -8.70
N SER A 128 -8.74 3.19 -8.80
CA SER A 128 -8.27 2.10 -7.94
C SER A 128 -6.75 1.93 -8.03
N PHE A 129 -6.19 1.98 -9.24
CA PHE A 129 -4.75 1.91 -9.46
C PHE A 129 -4.02 3.09 -8.81
N CYS A 130 -4.47 4.33 -9.03
CA CYS A 130 -3.84 5.50 -8.42
C CYS A 130 -3.87 5.45 -6.89
N MET A 131 -5.01 5.07 -6.31
CA MET A 131 -5.14 4.88 -4.86
C MET A 131 -4.21 3.77 -4.34
N ALA A 132 -4.13 2.63 -5.03
CA ALA A 132 -3.24 1.53 -4.67
C ALA A 132 -1.76 1.89 -4.79
N ALA A 133 -1.37 2.61 -5.84
CA ALA A 133 -0.01 3.11 -6.05
C ALA A 133 0.39 4.09 -4.97
N MET A 134 -0.45 5.09 -4.69
CA MET A 134 -0.19 6.08 -3.63
C MET A 134 -0.14 5.43 -2.25
N GLY A 135 -1.07 4.53 -1.94
CA GLY A 135 -1.10 3.78 -0.70
C GLY A 135 0.12 2.87 -0.51
N SER A 136 0.57 2.18 -1.56
CA SER A 136 1.76 1.32 -1.53
C SER A 136 3.04 2.15 -1.37
N GLY A 137 3.14 3.25 -2.11
CA GLY A 137 4.25 4.19 -2.01
C GLY A 137 4.38 4.81 -0.62
N PHE A 138 3.25 5.25 -0.03
CA PHE A 138 3.22 5.75 1.35
C PHE A 138 3.60 4.66 2.36
N ASN A 139 3.05 3.45 2.25
CA ASN A 139 3.42 2.33 3.12
C ASN A 139 4.91 2.03 3.03
N TRP A 140 5.48 2.00 1.84
CA TRP A 140 6.92 1.79 1.65
C TRP A 140 7.74 2.88 2.31
N PHE A 141 7.35 4.13 2.14
CA PHE A 141 8.00 5.29 2.75
C PHE A 141 7.95 5.25 4.29
N ALA A 142 6.81 4.87 4.86
CA ALA A 142 6.62 4.72 6.30
C ALA A 142 7.43 3.53 6.85
N GLN A 143 7.34 2.37 6.20
CA GLN A 143 7.99 1.13 6.64
C GLN A 143 9.52 1.22 6.56
N ARG A 144 10.06 1.95 5.59
CA ARG A 144 11.50 2.26 5.53
C ARG A 144 11.99 3.11 6.71
N ARG A 145 11.08 3.78 7.44
CA ARG A 145 11.35 4.53 8.67
C ARG A 145 10.93 3.76 9.94
N GLY A 146 10.61 2.47 9.81
CA GLY A 146 10.16 1.63 10.92
C GLY A 146 8.72 1.89 11.37
N VAL A 147 7.94 2.70 10.64
CA VAL A 147 6.54 3.00 10.97
C VAL A 147 5.61 2.14 10.10
N LEU A 148 4.48 1.68 10.65
CA LEU A 148 3.58 0.74 9.95
C LEU A 148 4.24 -0.60 9.63
N VAL A 149 5.18 -1.04 10.47
CA VAL A 149 5.76 -2.39 10.40
C VAL A 149 4.99 -3.30 11.35
N THR A 150 4.66 -4.50 10.88
CA THR A 150 4.00 -5.56 11.67
C THR A 150 4.95 -6.73 11.93
N GLY A 151 4.76 -7.42 13.05
CA GLY A 151 5.65 -8.48 13.54
C GLY A 151 5.87 -8.41 15.06
N PRO A 152 6.86 -9.13 15.60
CA PRO A 152 7.13 -9.20 17.04
C PRO A 152 7.37 -7.85 17.72
N GLU A 153 7.89 -6.88 16.97
CA GLU A 153 8.19 -5.51 17.46
C GLU A 153 7.07 -4.50 17.16
N SER A 154 5.90 -4.98 16.71
CA SER A 154 4.77 -4.12 16.36
C SER A 154 4.16 -3.45 17.59
N THR A 155 4.42 -2.17 17.78
CA THR A 155 3.72 -1.36 18.80
C THR A 155 2.59 -0.53 18.18
N GLY A 156 1.60 -0.15 18.99
CA GLY A 156 0.61 0.88 18.62
C GLY A 156 1.18 2.31 18.67
N GLY A 157 2.44 2.49 19.11
CA GLY A 157 3.08 3.80 19.20
C GLY A 157 3.25 4.48 17.83
N ASP A 158 3.29 3.70 16.75
CA ASP A 158 3.41 4.15 15.37
C ASP A 158 2.35 5.21 14.99
N PHE A 159 1.14 5.13 15.55
CA PHE A 159 0.07 6.07 15.23
C PHE A 159 0.41 7.52 15.63
N LYS A 160 1.27 7.72 16.63
CA LYS A 160 1.76 9.05 17.02
C LYS A 160 2.75 9.63 16.01
N ALA A 161 3.50 8.77 15.31
CA ALA A 161 4.47 9.18 14.29
C ALA A 161 3.84 9.42 12.91
N LEU A 162 2.67 8.84 12.64
CA LEU A 162 1.99 8.92 11.34
C LEU A 162 1.79 10.35 10.80
N PRO A 163 1.34 11.35 11.60
CA PRO A 163 1.16 12.71 11.08
C PRO A 163 2.47 13.31 10.56
N GLY A 164 3.58 13.06 11.25
CA GLY A 164 4.92 13.51 10.83
C GLY A 164 5.37 12.81 9.56
N VAL A 165 5.19 11.49 9.47
CA VAL A 165 5.54 10.69 8.28
C VAL A 165 4.71 11.10 7.06
N LEU A 166 3.40 11.36 7.25
CA LEU A 166 2.52 11.85 6.18
C LEU A 166 2.98 13.21 5.66
N ARG A 167 3.27 14.15 6.56
CA ARG A 167 3.82 15.45 6.18
C ARG A 167 5.12 15.30 5.39
N ASP A 168 6.04 14.47 5.87
CA ASP A 168 7.32 14.27 5.20
C ASP A 168 7.18 13.59 3.83
N PHE A 169 6.20 12.69 3.67
CA PHE A 169 5.85 12.07 2.39
C PHE A 169 5.32 13.10 1.39
N LEU A 170 4.37 13.93 1.82
CA LEU A 170 3.79 14.99 0.98
C LEU A 170 4.83 16.04 0.58
N LEU A 171 5.80 16.33 1.45
CA LEU A 171 6.90 17.27 1.18
C LEU A 171 8.06 16.63 0.39
N ALA A 172 8.15 15.31 0.28
CA ALA A 172 9.26 14.64 -0.41
C ALA A 172 9.26 14.94 -1.92
N ALA A 173 8.10 14.92 -2.58
CA ALA A 173 7.99 15.21 -4.01
C ALA A 173 8.33 16.68 -4.36
N PRO A 174 7.77 17.70 -3.69
CA PRO A 174 8.17 19.09 -3.89
C PRO A 174 9.68 19.30 -3.66
N ARG A 175 10.23 18.77 -2.55
CA ARG A 175 11.66 18.91 -2.24
C ARG A 175 12.56 18.32 -3.33
N ALA A 176 12.21 17.16 -3.86
CA ALA A 176 12.97 16.53 -4.95
C ALA A 176 12.87 17.29 -6.28
N LEU A 177 11.77 17.98 -6.54
CA LEU A 177 11.59 18.84 -7.71
C LEU A 177 12.41 20.14 -7.56
N PHE A 178 12.32 20.82 -6.42
CA PHE A 178 13.06 22.06 -6.17
C PHE A 178 14.57 21.85 -6.02
N SER A 179 15.03 20.71 -5.50
CA SER A 179 16.47 20.41 -5.39
C SER A 179 17.12 20.11 -6.74
N ARG A 180 16.35 19.74 -7.77
CA ARG A 180 16.86 19.49 -9.13
C ARG A 180 16.94 20.75 -9.99
N THR A 181 16.25 21.82 -9.61
CA THR A 181 16.28 23.11 -10.32
C THR A 181 17.40 24.05 -9.88
N THR A 182 18.13 23.71 -8.81
CA THR A 182 19.24 24.50 -8.26
C THR A 182 20.61 23.82 -8.40
N SER A 183 20.79 22.93 -9.39
CA SER A 183 22.09 22.32 -9.73
C SER A 183 22.42 22.53 -11.20
#